data_AF-B5CTF8-F1
#
_entry.id   AF-B5CTF8-F1
#
_cell.length_a   1.000
_cell.length_b   1.000
_cell.length_c   1.000
_cell.angle_alpha   90.00
_cell.angle_beta   90.00
_cell.angle_gamma   90.00
#
_symmetry.space_group_name_H-M   'P 1'
#
loop_
_entity.id
_entity.type
_entity.pdbx_description
1 polymer ?
#
loop_
_entity_poly.entity_id
_entity_poly.type
_entity_poly.pdbx_seq_one_letter_code
_entity_poly.pdbx_strand_id
1 'polypeptide(L)'
;MHTYTHDYATVYASEQAYFDDLQKVSDLVEKITGEKSTLIRFPGGSSNTVSADYVQGLMTTLTKAVHEKGYEYFDWNCDSTDASGNNVAVSKLVQNATLCSADHVTILMHDTDAKDTTVEALPQIIEYYRGQGYSFKGLTKDSVAAHHRVNN
;
A
#
# COMPACT_ATOMS: atom_id res chain seq x y z
N MET A 1 2.80 -5.36 -5.27
CA MET A 1 3.53 -4.46 -6.20
C MET A 1 3.06 -3.02 -6.00
N HIS A 2 3.95 -2.04 -6.13
CA HIS A 2 3.67 -0.65 -5.80
C HIS A 2 4.21 0.32 -6.87
N THR A 3 4.01 0.00 -8.15
CA THR A 3 4.67 0.64 -9.32
C THR A 3 6.17 0.39 -9.40
N TYR A 4 6.75 0.58 -10.58
CA TYR A 4 8.17 0.51 -10.86
C TYR A 4 8.88 1.83 -10.59
N THR A 5 8.27 2.95 -11.00
CA THR A 5 8.88 4.30 -10.87
C THR A 5 8.49 5.02 -9.59
N HIS A 6 7.29 4.78 -9.05
CA HIS A 6 6.69 5.57 -7.96
C HIS A 6 6.66 7.09 -8.27
N ASP A 7 6.60 7.46 -9.55
CA ASP A 7 6.49 8.84 -10.01
C ASP A 7 5.05 9.12 -10.46
N TYR A 8 4.34 9.99 -9.71
CA TYR A 8 2.92 10.26 -9.95
C TYR A 8 2.62 10.77 -11.35
N ALA A 9 3.48 11.64 -11.91
CA ALA A 9 3.27 12.20 -13.23
C ALA A 9 3.38 11.16 -14.34
N THR A 10 4.25 10.18 -14.16
CA THR A 10 4.41 9.07 -15.10
C THR A 10 3.28 8.06 -14.95
N VAL A 11 3.04 7.56 -13.72
CA VAL A 11 2.11 6.44 -13.50
C VAL A 11 0.65 6.84 -13.70
N TYR A 12 0.29 8.10 -13.44
CA TYR A 12 -1.08 8.59 -13.60
C TYR A 12 -1.31 9.43 -14.86
N ALA A 13 -0.39 9.40 -15.82
CA ALA A 13 -0.57 10.06 -17.12
C ALA A 13 -1.70 9.46 -17.97
N SER A 14 -2.00 8.15 -17.80
CA SER A 14 -3.10 7.43 -18.45
C SER A 14 -3.24 6.03 -17.85
N GLU A 15 -4.33 5.34 -18.18
CA GLU A 15 -4.48 3.91 -17.85
C GLU A 15 -3.34 3.06 -18.42
N GLN A 16 -2.95 3.31 -19.68
CA GLN A 16 -1.87 2.58 -20.33
C GLN A 16 -0.54 2.81 -19.61
N ALA A 17 -0.23 4.06 -19.23
CA ALA A 17 1.00 4.39 -18.52
C ALA A 17 1.09 3.66 -17.17
N TYR A 18 -0.03 3.59 -16.44
CA TYR A 18 -0.11 2.82 -15.19
C TYR A 18 0.21 1.34 -15.41
N PHE A 19 -0.42 0.71 -16.41
CA PHE A 19 -0.22 -0.72 -16.67
C PHE A 19 1.15 -1.05 -17.27
N ASP A 20 1.73 -0.18 -18.08
CA ASP A 20 3.09 -0.34 -18.58
C ASP A 20 4.12 -0.29 -17.43
N ASP A 21 3.92 0.61 -16.48
CA ASP A 21 4.75 0.71 -15.28
C ASP A 21 4.53 -0.50 -14.34
N LEU A 22 3.28 -0.91 -14.12
CA LEU A 22 2.94 -2.09 -13.34
C LEU A 22 3.54 -3.38 -13.93
N GLN A 23 3.53 -3.52 -15.26
CA GLN A 23 4.11 -4.68 -15.94
C GLN A 23 5.63 -4.75 -15.71
N LYS A 24 6.34 -3.62 -15.78
CA LYS A 24 7.79 -3.58 -15.52
C LYS A 24 8.16 -4.09 -14.13
N VAL A 25 7.43 -3.66 -13.08
CA VAL A 25 7.68 -4.17 -11.72
C VAL A 25 7.24 -5.64 -11.59
N SER A 26 6.17 -6.06 -12.26
CA SER A 26 5.76 -7.47 -12.27
C SER A 26 6.82 -8.38 -12.88
N ASP A 27 7.37 -7.99 -14.03
CA ASP A 27 8.42 -8.75 -14.72
C ASP A 27 9.70 -8.82 -13.88
N LEU A 28 10.07 -7.70 -13.23
CA LEU A 28 11.24 -7.66 -12.35
C LEU A 28 11.06 -8.58 -11.14
N VAL A 29 9.89 -8.54 -10.49
CA VAL A 29 9.59 -9.41 -9.34
C VAL A 29 9.64 -10.87 -9.79
N GLU A 30 8.95 -11.24 -10.86
CA GLU A 30 8.94 -12.62 -11.38
C GLU A 30 10.35 -13.11 -11.75
N LYS A 31 11.17 -12.25 -12.35
CA LYS A 31 12.57 -12.57 -12.65
C LYS A 31 13.41 -12.86 -11.40
N ILE A 32 13.16 -12.16 -10.30
CA ILE A 32 13.93 -12.29 -9.05
C ILE A 32 13.44 -13.48 -8.22
N THR A 33 12.13 -13.64 -8.11
CA THR A 33 11.51 -14.59 -7.17
C THR A 33 11.06 -15.89 -7.83
N GLY A 34 10.88 -15.89 -9.16
CA GLY A 34 10.21 -16.97 -9.90
C GLY A 34 8.68 -16.95 -9.82
N GLU A 35 8.09 -15.95 -9.14
CA GLU A 35 6.67 -15.89 -8.82
C GLU A 35 6.03 -14.59 -9.32
N LYS A 36 4.88 -14.71 -9.98
CA LYS A 36 4.11 -13.55 -10.44
C LYS A 36 3.18 -13.03 -9.34
N SER A 37 3.44 -11.82 -8.87
CA SER A 37 2.56 -11.16 -7.90
C SER A 37 1.26 -10.69 -8.55
N THR A 38 0.14 -10.88 -7.86
CA THR A 38 -1.18 -10.37 -8.28
C THR A 38 -1.78 -9.41 -7.27
N LEU A 39 -1.00 -9.00 -6.27
CA LEU A 39 -1.42 -8.07 -5.22
C LEU A 39 -0.75 -6.73 -5.48
N ILE A 40 -1.53 -5.65 -5.46
CA ILE A 40 -1.02 -4.30 -5.71
C ILE A 40 -1.44 -3.33 -4.60
N ARG A 41 -0.75 -2.20 -4.53
CA ARG A 41 -1.20 -1.00 -3.84
C ARG A 41 -0.95 0.18 -4.76
N PHE A 42 -1.96 1.01 -4.98
CA PHE A 42 -1.79 2.24 -5.76
C PHE A 42 -0.89 3.23 -5.00
N PRO A 43 0.07 3.92 -5.65
CA PRO A 43 0.76 5.07 -5.05
C PRO A 43 -0.25 6.09 -4.52
N GLY A 44 -0.15 6.43 -3.24
CA GLY A 44 -1.12 7.30 -2.56
C GLY A 44 -2.48 6.66 -2.22
N GLY A 45 -2.66 5.36 -2.48
CA GLY A 45 -3.90 4.62 -2.27
C GLY A 45 -4.95 4.85 -3.37
N SER A 46 -5.98 4.02 -3.42
CA SER A 46 -7.10 4.14 -4.36
C SER A 46 -7.89 5.46 -4.19
N SER A 47 -7.79 6.05 -3.00
CA SER A 47 -8.40 7.32 -2.61
C SER A 47 -7.58 8.56 -2.97
N ASN A 48 -6.44 8.41 -3.63
CA ASN A 48 -5.58 9.56 -3.96
C ASN A 48 -6.33 10.56 -4.86
N THR A 49 -6.04 11.85 -4.65
CA THR A 49 -6.54 12.94 -5.50
C THR A 49 -5.49 13.49 -6.45
N VAL A 50 -4.20 13.17 -6.23
CA VAL A 50 -3.08 13.64 -7.07
C VAL A 50 -3.19 13.14 -8.51
N SER A 51 -3.78 11.97 -8.73
CA SER A 51 -4.09 11.46 -10.08
C SER A 51 -4.99 12.41 -10.87
N ALA A 52 -5.84 13.20 -10.20
CA ALA A 52 -6.77 14.13 -10.82
C ALA A 52 -6.04 15.34 -11.45
N ASP A 53 -4.82 15.64 -11.00
CA ASP A 53 -3.95 16.66 -11.60
C ASP A 53 -3.46 16.25 -13.01
N TYR A 54 -3.53 14.96 -13.34
CA TYR A 54 -3.11 14.41 -14.63
C TYR A 54 -4.31 13.95 -15.47
N VAL A 55 -5.18 13.12 -14.91
CA VAL A 55 -6.37 12.57 -15.58
C VAL A 55 -7.53 12.45 -14.58
N GLN A 56 -8.58 13.23 -14.80
CA GLN A 56 -9.85 13.14 -14.06
C GLN A 56 -10.55 11.80 -14.37
N GLY A 57 -11.11 11.12 -13.37
CA GLY A 57 -11.78 9.83 -13.58
C GLY A 57 -10.84 8.61 -13.57
N LEU A 58 -9.52 8.83 -13.40
CA LEU A 58 -8.54 7.77 -13.64
C LEU A 58 -8.62 6.68 -12.57
N MET A 59 -8.73 7.02 -11.29
CA MET A 59 -8.78 5.99 -10.24
C MET A 59 -10.05 5.16 -10.29
N THR A 60 -11.18 5.77 -10.66
CA THR A 60 -12.43 5.07 -10.96
C THR A 60 -12.27 4.05 -12.09
N THR A 61 -11.45 4.36 -13.10
CA THR A 61 -11.14 3.45 -14.20
C THR A 61 -10.18 2.35 -13.74
N LEU A 62 -9.05 2.75 -13.14
CA LEU A 62 -7.99 1.84 -12.72
C LEU A 62 -8.46 0.80 -11.70
N THR A 63 -9.24 1.20 -10.69
CA THR A 63 -9.73 0.27 -9.66
C THR A 63 -10.59 -0.85 -10.22
N LYS A 64 -11.31 -0.60 -11.32
CA LYS A 64 -12.04 -1.65 -12.05
C LYS A 64 -11.12 -2.48 -12.95
N ALA A 65 -10.28 -1.79 -13.74
CA ALA A 65 -9.41 -2.43 -14.71
C ALA A 65 -8.39 -3.40 -14.06
N VAL A 66 -7.90 -3.10 -12.85
CA VAL A 66 -6.98 -4.00 -12.14
C VAL A 66 -7.66 -5.32 -11.76
N HIS A 67 -8.93 -5.28 -11.32
CA HIS A 67 -9.71 -6.49 -11.04
C HIS A 67 -9.99 -7.30 -12.31
N GLU A 68 -10.38 -6.63 -13.41
CA GLU A 68 -10.60 -7.29 -14.71
C GLU A 68 -9.35 -7.99 -15.24
N LYS A 69 -8.17 -7.46 -14.92
CA LYS A 69 -6.87 -8.07 -15.23
C LYS A 69 -6.39 -9.09 -14.19
N GLY A 70 -7.21 -9.41 -13.19
CA GLY A 70 -6.95 -10.44 -12.20
C GLY A 70 -6.03 -10.03 -11.06
N TYR A 71 -5.88 -8.72 -10.81
CA TYR A 71 -5.22 -8.19 -9.63
C TYR A 71 -6.21 -7.94 -8.49
N GLU A 72 -5.70 -8.00 -7.26
CA GLU A 72 -6.37 -7.46 -6.08
C GLU A 72 -5.55 -6.28 -5.54
N TYR A 73 -6.21 -5.22 -5.09
CA TYR A 73 -5.52 -4.05 -4.52
C TYR A 73 -5.85 -3.88 -3.04
N PHE A 74 -4.87 -3.41 -2.28
CA PHE A 74 -5.01 -3.18 -0.85
C PHE A 74 -4.59 -1.77 -0.50
N ASP A 75 -5.51 -0.99 0.08
CA ASP A 75 -5.16 0.24 0.79
C ASP A 75 -4.71 -0.10 2.21
N TRP A 76 -5.20 0.62 3.20
CA TRP A 76 -4.97 0.37 4.62
C TRP A 76 -6.21 0.79 5.43
N ASN A 77 -6.30 0.36 6.68
CA ASN A 77 -7.30 0.90 7.62
C ASN A 77 -6.65 1.38 8.92
N CYS A 78 -5.34 1.30 8.98
CA CYS A 78 -4.52 1.83 10.05
C CYS A 78 -3.29 2.50 9.46
N ASP A 79 -2.99 3.72 9.89
CA ASP A 79 -1.86 4.50 9.40
C ASP A 79 -0.88 4.76 10.55
N SER A 80 0.35 4.27 10.42
CA SER A 80 1.42 4.55 11.38
C SER A 80 1.86 6.01 11.37
N THR A 81 1.50 6.75 10.32
CA THR A 81 1.91 8.13 10.00
C THR A 81 3.42 8.29 9.80
N ASP A 82 4.14 7.21 9.55
CA ASP A 82 5.58 7.24 9.30
C ASP A 82 5.93 8.03 8.02
N ALA A 83 5.02 8.12 7.07
CA ALA A 83 5.16 8.96 5.87
C ALA A 83 5.11 10.47 6.15
N SER A 84 4.72 10.90 7.35
CA SER A 84 4.59 12.34 7.69
C SER A 84 5.93 13.09 7.77
N GLY A 85 7.05 12.37 7.84
CA GLY A 85 8.39 12.95 7.84
C GLY A 85 9.48 11.89 8.00
N ASN A 86 10.73 12.31 8.03
CA ASN A 86 11.86 11.42 8.34
C ASN A 86 12.06 11.36 9.86
N ASN A 87 12.50 10.22 10.37
CA ASN A 87 12.80 10.01 11.80
C ASN A 87 11.62 10.38 12.74
N VAL A 88 10.39 10.06 12.34
CA VAL A 88 9.23 10.21 13.23
C VAL A 88 9.47 9.36 14.48
N ALA A 89 9.29 9.95 15.66
CA ALA A 89 9.62 9.30 16.93
C ALA A 89 8.92 7.93 17.07
N VAL A 90 9.69 6.91 17.47
CA VAL A 90 9.23 5.53 17.66
C VAL A 90 7.94 5.46 18.48
N SER A 91 7.86 6.20 19.59
CA SER A 91 6.67 6.22 20.45
C SER A 91 5.41 6.72 19.74
N LYS A 92 5.55 7.69 18.83
CA LYS A 92 4.44 8.20 18.02
C LYS A 92 4.00 7.17 16.98
N LEU A 93 4.95 6.47 16.36
CA LEU A 93 4.65 5.40 15.40
C LEU A 93 3.91 4.25 16.08
N VAL A 94 4.40 3.78 17.23
CA VAL A 94 3.74 2.74 18.04
C VAL A 94 2.35 3.18 18.44
N GLN A 95 2.19 4.41 18.95
CA GLN A 95 0.88 4.95 19.32
C GLN A 95 -0.08 4.91 18.13
N ASN A 96 0.28 5.52 17.00
CA ASN A 96 -0.63 5.64 15.85
C ASN A 96 -0.96 4.28 15.24
N ALA A 97 0.04 3.40 15.10
CA ALA A 97 -0.15 2.05 14.58
C ALA A 97 -1.00 1.15 15.50
N THR A 98 -1.25 1.55 16.76
CA THR A 98 -2.04 0.77 17.74
C THR A 98 -3.36 1.45 18.14
N LEU A 99 -3.70 2.60 17.56
CA LEU A 99 -4.99 3.28 17.77
C LEU A 99 -6.14 2.62 16.99
N CYS A 100 -5.82 1.75 16.03
CA CYS A 100 -6.77 1.16 15.11
C CYS A 100 -7.36 -0.12 15.68
N SER A 101 -8.70 -0.27 15.59
CA SER A 101 -9.43 -1.45 16.04
C SER A 101 -10.34 -1.96 14.92
N ALA A 102 -10.07 -3.18 14.46
CA ALA A 102 -10.87 -3.91 13.49
C ALA A 102 -10.48 -5.39 13.54
N ASP A 103 -11.39 -6.32 13.23
CA ASP A 103 -11.08 -7.76 13.19
C ASP A 103 -9.93 -8.08 12.19
N HIS A 104 -9.83 -7.28 11.13
CA HIS A 104 -8.73 -7.31 10.16
C HIS A 104 -8.08 -5.93 10.06
N VAL A 105 -6.86 -5.81 10.58
CA VAL A 105 -6.07 -4.57 10.52
C VAL A 105 -5.03 -4.67 9.40
N THR A 106 -5.04 -3.70 8.48
CA THR A 106 -4.00 -3.48 7.48
C THR A 106 -3.29 -2.16 7.84
N ILE A 107 -2.08 -2.27 8.38
CA ILE A 107 -1.27 -1.11 8.80
C ILE A 107 -0.40 -0.64 7.63
N LEU A 108 -0.43 0.67 7.33
CA LEU A 108 0.50 1.31 6.41
C LEU A 108 1.79 1.70 7.14
N MET A 109 2.90 1.20 6.62
CA MET A 109 4.27 1.51 7.04
C MET A 109 5.17 1.50 5.79
N HIS A 110 6.35 2.10 5.89
CA HIS A 110 7.34 2.25 4.82
C HIS A 110 8.71 1.75 5.30
N ASP A 111 9.37 0.96 4.46
CA ASP A 111 10.66 0.31 4.71
C ASP A 111 11.80 0.91 3.86
N THR A 112 11.72 2.21 3.55
CA THR A 112 12.77 2.92 2.81
C THR A 112 13.93 3.35 3.70
N ASP A 113 15.09 3.68 3.11
CA ASP A 113 16.32 4.08 3.83
C ASP A 113 16.13 5.21 4.86
N ALA A 114 15.10 6.04 4.72
CA ALA A 114 14.81 7.15 5.64
C ALA A 114 13.92 6.76 6.83
N LYS A 115 13.59 5.47 7.00
CA LYS A 115 12.55 4.95 7.91
C LYS A 115 13.10 4.01 8.99
N ASP A 116 14.30 4.27 9.49
CA ASP A 116 14.91 3.49 10.59
C ASP A 116 14.00 3.40 11.82
N THR A 117 13.37 4.52 12.20
CA THR A 117 12.44 4.54 13.35
C THR A 117 11.17 3.71 13.12
N THR A 118 10.76 3.47 11.87
CA THR A 118 9.68 2.54 11.53
C THR A 118 10.08 1.10 11.86
N VAL A 119 11.31 0.71 11.54
CA VAL A 119 11.85 -0.61 11.87
C VAL A 119 11.98 -0.78 13.39
N GLU A 120 12.46 0.24 14.09
CA GLU A 120 12.58 0.24 15.56
C GLU A 120 11.22 0.12 16.28
N ALA A 121 10.14 0.65 15.70
CA ALA A 121 8.78 0.56 16.25
C ALA A 121 8.14 -0.82 16.10
N LEU A 122 8.57 -1.60 15.09
CA LEU A 122 7.91 -2.83 14.69
C LEU A 122 7.76 -3.89 15.81
N PRO A 123 8.78 -4.15 16.66
CA PRO A 123 8.64 -5.13 17.75
C PRO A 123 7.51 -4.79 18.73
N GLN A 124 7.37 -3.51 19.12
CA GLN A 124 6.34 -3.07 20.05
C GLN A 124 4.94 -3.17 19.44
N ILE A 125 4.80 -2.85 18.15
CA ILE A 125 3.53 -2.98 17.42
C ILE A 125 3.12 -4.45 17.33
N ILE A 126 4.07 -5.35 17.01
CA ILE A 126 3.82 -6.79 16.96
C ILE A 126 3.40 -7.34 18.33
N GLU A 127 4.11 -6.96 19.39
CA GLU A 127 3.80 -7.36 20.77
C GLU A 127 2.41 -6.89 21.20
N TYR A 128 2.06 -5.63 20.90
CA TYR A 128 0.73 -5.08 21.18
C TYR A 128 -0.37 -5.94 20.54
N TYR A 129 -0.32 -6.14 19.21
CA TYR A 129 -1.37 -6.87 18.50
C TYR A 129 -1.43 -8.34 18.90
N ARG A 130 -0.29 -9.00 19.13
CA ARG A 130 -0.27 -10.37 19.68
C ARG A 130 -0.89 -10.44 21.07
N GLY A 131 -0.61 -9.45 21.93
CA GLY A 131 -1.22 -9.33 23.26
C GLY A 131 -2.74 -9.11 23.21
N GLN A 132 -3.26 -8.51 22.14
CA GLN A 132 -4.70 -8.39 21.87
C GLN A 132 -5.31 -9.64 21.18
N GLY A 133 -4.52 -10.69 20.93
CA GLY A 133 -4.99 -11.94 20.33
C GLY A 133 -4.94 -11.98 18.79
N TYR A 134 -4.31 -11.00 18.14
CA TYR A 134 -4.15 -11.00 16.68
C TYR A 134 -3.06 -11.96 16.21
N SER A 135 -3.15 -12.36 14.95
CA SER A 135 -2.10 -13.07 14.22
C SER A 135 -1.66 -12.25 13.01
N PHE A 136 -0.35 -12.27 12.71
CA PHE A 136 0.22 -11.62 11.53
C PHE A 136 0.29 -12.61 10.37
N LYS A 137 -0.17 -12.19 9.19
CA LYS A 137 -0.20 -13.00 7.97
C LYS A 137 0.24 -12.19 6.76
N GLY A 138 0.79 -12.86 5.76
CA GLY A 138 0.94 -12.27 4.43
C GLY A 138 -0.43 -12.08 3.76
N LEU A 139 -0.56 -11.03 2.96
CA LEU A 139 -1.75 -10.82 2.14
C LEU A 139 -1.84 -11.89 1.04
N THR A 140 -3.07 -12.27 0.73
CA THR A 140 -3.44 -13.17 -0.37
C THR A 140 -4.64 -12.55 -1.10
N LYS A 141 -5.00 -13.07 -2.28
CA LYS A 141 -6.20 -12.61 -3.01
C LYS A 141 -7.50 -12.76 -2.21
N ASP A 142 -7.55 -13.72 -1.30
CA ASP A 142 -8.74 -13.99 -0.49
C ASP A 142 -8.73 -13.24 0.86
N SER A 143 -7.69 -12.41 1.09
CA SER A 143 -7.63 -11.58 2.29
C SER A 143 -8.69 -10.48 2.24
N VAL A 144 -9.27 -10.15 3.40
CA VAL A 144 -10.19 -9.01 3.52
C VAL A 144 -9.46 -7.72 3.13
N ALA A 145 -9.80 -7.16 1.98
CA ALA A 145 -9.16 -5.96 1.47
C ALA A 145 -9.70 -4.71 2.16
N ALA A 146 -8.81 -3.89 2.70
CA ALA A 146 -9.14 -2.52 3.08
C ALA A 146 -9.18 -1.69 1.80
N HIS A 147 -10.38 -1.40 1.28
CA HIS A 147 -10.57 -0.48 0.15
C HIS A 147 -11.07 0.86 0.66
N HIS A 148 -10.34 1.92 0.33
CA HIS A 148 -10.82 3.27 0.57
C HIS A 148 -11.91 3.66 -0.43
N ARG A 149 -12.62 4.75 -0.14
CA ARG A 149 -13.45 5.43 -1.12
C ARG A 149 -12.57 6.03 -2.22
N VAL A 150 -12.86 5.69 -3.48
CA VAL A 150 -12.23 6.29 -4.66
C VAL A 150 -12.66 7.75 -4.79
N ASN A 151 -11.69 8.66 -4.95
CA ASN A 151 -11.92 10.11 -4.95
C ASN A 151 -11.59 10.81 -6.28
N ASN A 152 -11.13 10.05 -7.28
CA ASN A 152 -10.90 10.51 -8.66
C ASN A 152 -11.47 9.47 -9.64
#